data_AF-A0A1D2SUU1-F1
#
_entry.id   AF-A0A1D2SUU1-F1
#
_cell.length_a   1.000
_cell.length_b   1.000
_cell.length_c   1.000
_cell.angle_alpha   90.00
_cell.angle_beta   90.00
_cell.angle_gamma   90.00
#
_symmetry.space_group_name_H-M   'P 1'
#
loop_
_entity.id
_entity.type
_entity.pdbx_description
1 polymer ?
#
loop_
_entity_poly.entity_id
_entity_poly.type
_entity_poly.pdbx_seq_one_letter_code
_entity_poly.pdbx_strand_id
1 'polypeptide(L)'
;MSNRLPIIGVFAAIILFLIYSSLFVVNERQQAIVLRFGEIVDVKTEPGIYFKAPFSMFEADNVQVIEDRVLRLDLDDIRVQVSGGKFYDVDAFVAYRINDARKFRSTVSGSVELAEQRLRTRFDAALRRVYGVRGFESALSEERAAMMREVRDQLQPDANALGLQVEDVRIRRTDLTAEVSQQTYDRMKAERLAEAERLRARGREAAQRIRARADREVVEIVAEAQKESEILRGEGEAQRNAVFANAFQRDPEFFEFYRSMTAYGTALDPNGTTMVLSPESEFFRYFRNPDGGATAPKAAPAPQAGTAPSTGN
;
A
#
# COMPACT_ATOMS: atom_id res chain seq x y z
N MET A 1 103.55 -19.43 5.14
CA MET A 1 102.51 -19.25 4.10
C MET A 1 101.20 -19.00 4.80
N SER A 2 100.74 -17.75 4.82
CA SER A 2 99.53 -17.33 5.53
C SER A 2 98.33 -18.03 4.90
N ASN A 3 97.55 -18.79 5.69
CA ASN A 3 96.32 -19.42 5.23
C ASN A 3 95.37 -18.33 4.68
N ARG A 4 95.30 -18.18 3.35
CA ARG A 4 94.37 -17.25 2.68
C ARG A 4 92.96 -17.84 2.57
N LEU A 5 92.80 -19.14 2.80
CA LEU A 5 91.52 -19.87 2.87
C LEU A 5 90.48 -19.25 3.83
N PRO A 6 90.80 -18.92 5.10
CA PRO A 6 89.85 -18.24 5.99
C PRO A 6 89.45 -16.85 5.49
N ILE A 7 90.37 -16.09 4.88
CA ILE A 7 90.08 -14.75 4.35
C ILE A 7 89.13 -14.85 3.15
N ILE A 8 89.35 -15.82 2.26
CA ILE A 8 88.48 -16.09 1.11
C ILE A 8 87.09 -16.55 1.58
N GLY A 9 87.02 -17.39 2.61
CA GLY A 9 85.75 -17.84 3.20
C GLY A 9 84.93 -16.71 3.80
N VAL A 10 85.57 -15.79 4.54
CA VAL A 10 84.92 -14.60 5.10
C VAL A 10 84.41 -13.68 4.00
N PHE A 11 85.21 -13.45 2.96
CA PHE A 11 84.82 -12.59 1.84
C PHE A 11 83.63 -13.17 1.05
N ALA A 12 83.63 -14.48 0.80
CA ALA A 12 82.51 -15.17 0.18
C ALA A 12 81.24 -15.09 1.03
N ALA A 13 81.35 -15.24 2.36
CA ALA A 13 80.23 -15.11 3.28
C ALA A 13 79.64 -13.68 3.28
N ILE A 14 80.49 -12.64 3.23
CA ILE A 14 80.05 -11.24 3.13
C ILE A 14 79.29 -10.99 1.83
N ILE A 15 79.81 -11.48 0.69
CA ILE A 15 79.13 -11.33 -0.60
C ILE A 15 77.76 -12.04 -0.60
N LEU A 16 77.72 -13.29 -0.10
CA LEU A 16 76.48 -14.05 0.00
C LEU A 16 75.45 -13.34 0.89
N PHE A 17 75.90 -12.77 2.01
CA PHE A 17 75.07 -11.98 2.91
C PHE A 17 74.54 -10.71 2.24
N LEU A 18 75.36 -9.99 1.47
CA LEU A 18 74.93 -8.80 0.74
C LEU A 18 73.88 -9.13 -0.33
N ILE A 19 74.04 -10.24 -1.06
CA ILE A 19 73.05 -10.70 -2.06
C ILE A 19 71.74 -11.07 -1.38
N TYR A 20 71.80 -11.83 -0.27
CA TYR A 20 70.61 -12.20 0.49
C TYR A 20 69.89 -10.97 1.07
N SER A 21 70.64 -10.02 1.63
CA SER A 21 70.08 -8.77 2.17
C SER A 21 69.50 -7.83 1.10
N SER A 22 69.91 -8.01 -0.16
CA SER A 22 69.44 -7.23 -1.32
C SER A 22 68.11 -7.75 -1.86
N LEU A 23 67.76 -9.01 -1.60
CA LEU A 23 66.60 -9.67 -2.19
C LEU A 23 65.33 -9.42 -1.37
N PHE A 24 64.25 -8.98 -2.02
CA PHE A 24 62.92 -8.92 -1.42
C PHE A 24 61.84 -9.41 -2.38
N VAL A 25 60.76 -9.94 -1.83
CA VAL A 25 59.67 -10.57 -2.58
C VAL A 25 58.40 -9.75 -2.41
N VAL A 26 57.71 -9.47 -3.50
CA VAL A 26 56.42 -8.78 -3.53
C VAL A 26 55.37 -9.76 -4.03
N ASN A 27 54.35 -9.98 -3.21
CA ASN A 27 53.22 -10.84 -3.54
C ASN A 27 52.17 -10.06 -4.35
N GLU A 28 51.26 -10.77 -5.03
CA GLU A 28 50.19 -10.17 -5.85
C GLU A 28 49.23 -9.26 -5.05
N ARG A 29 49.13 -9.45 -3.73
CA ARG A 29 48.27 -8.63 -2.84
C ARG A 29 49.02 -7.46 -2.21
N GLN A 30 50.26 -7.25 -2.60
CA GLN A 30 51.19 -6.32 -1.99
C GLN A 30 51.84 -5.45 -3.06
N GLN A 31 52.18 -4.23 -2.68
CA GLN A 31 53.00 -3.33 -3.44
C GLN A 31 54.11 -2.82 -2.54
N ALA A 32 55.30 -2.61 -3.10
CA ALA A 32 56.47 -2.21 -2.33
C ALA A 32 56.97 -0.84 -2.77
N ILE A 33 57.20 0.03 -1.79
CA ILE A 33 57.86 1.32 -1.98
C ILE A 33 59.30 1.19 -1.48
N VAL A 34 60.26 1.44 -2.36
CA VAL A 34 61.67 1.50 -2.00
C VAL A 34 62.00 2.96 -1.66
N LEU A 35 62.35 3.16 -0.40
CA LEU A 35 62.68 4.46 0.18
C LEU A 35 64.20 4.54 0.34
N ARG A 36 64.78 5.67 -0.08
CA ARG A 36 66.18 5.99 0.21
C ARG A 36 66.27 7.27 1.00
N PHE A 37 66.83 7.23 2.22
CA PHE A 37 66.88 8.38 3.15
C PHE A 37 65.52 9.07 3.34
N GLY A 38 64.42 8.30 3.26
CA GLY A 38 63.05 8.81 3.37
C GLY A 38 62.43 9.32 2.07
N GLU A 39 63.19 9.45 0.98
CA GLU A 39 62.69 9.82 -0.34
C GLU A 39 62.24 8.59 -1.14
N ILE A 40 61.22 8.76 -1.99
CA ILE A 40 60.67 7.67 -2.81
C ILE A 40 61.52 7.51 -4.08
N VAL A 41 62.36 6.48 -4.10
CA VAL A 41 63.20 6.16 -5.26
C VAL A 41 62.42 5.38 -6.30
N ASP A 42 61.72 4.34 -5.88
CA ASP A 42 61.07 3.39 -6.78
C ASP A 42 59.80 2.78 -6.16
N VAL A 43 58.85 2.42 -7.01
CA VAL A 43 57.59 1.79 -6.62
C VAL A 43 57.40 0.54 -7.46
N LYS A 44 57.26 -0.61 -6.79
CA LYS A 44 57.07 -1.92 -7.41
C LYS A 44 55.65 -2.41 -7.14
N THR A 45 54.83 -2.40 -8.19
CA THR A 45 53.43 -2.86 -8.18
C THR A 45 53.27 -4.28 -8.70
N GLU A 46 54.15 -4.74 -9.60
CA GLU A 46 54.07 -6.10 -10.15
C GLU A 46 54.61 -7.14 -9.15
N PRO A 47 53.95 -8.30 -9.00
CA PRO A 47 54.46 -9.38 -8.16
C PRO A 47 55.76 -9.93 -8.72
N GLY A 48 56.76 -10.10 -7.87
CA GLY A 48 58.07 -10.52 -8.31
C GLY A 48 59.14 -10.45 -7.24
N ILE A 49 60.32 -10.89 -7.64
CA ILE A 49 61.54 -10.79 -6.84
C ILE A 49 62.27 -9.52 -7.29
N TYR A 50 62.53 -8.64 -6.35
CA TYR A 50 63.21 -7.39 -6.60
C TYR A 50 64.49 -7.29 -5.78
N PHE A 51 65.42 -6.51 -6.31
CA PHE A 51 66.69 -6.24 -5.66
C PHE A 51 66.72 -4.79 -5.20
N LYS A 52 66.99 -4.58 -3.91
CA LYS A 52 67.31 -3.27 -3.33
C LYS A 52 68.80 -3.20 -3.04
N ALA A 53 69.39 -2.01 -2.93
CA ALA A 53 70.79 -1.94 -2.53
C ALA A 53 70.95 -2.47 -1.08
N PRO A 54 72.03 -3.20 -0.75
CA PRO A 54 72.22 -3.83 0.56
C PRO A 54 72.63 -2.83 1.66
N PHE A 55 72.14 -1.59 1.58
CA PHE A 55 72.41 -0.53 2.55
C PHE A 55 71.37 -0.46 3.68
N SER A 56 70.52 -1.48 3.84
CA SER A 56 69.54 -1.53 4.93
C SER A 56 70.18 -1.50 6.32
N MET A 57 71.46 -1.89 6.43
CA MET A 57 72.23 -1.79 7.68
C MET A 57 72.59 -0.35 8.08
N PHE A 58 72.58 0.59 7.13
CA PHE A 58 72.82 2.02 7.38
C PHE A 58 71.53 2.84 7.42
N GLU A 59 70.36 2.19 7.51
CA GLU A 59 69.02 2.80 7.37
C GLU A 59 68.81 3.60 6.07
N ALA A 60 69.74 3.47 5.11
CA ALA A 60 69.71 4.25 3.88
C ALA A 60 68.60 3.77 2.94
N ASP A 61 68.42 2.45 2.76
CA ASP A 61 67.39 1.86 1.91
C ASP A 61 66.36 1.04 2.74
N ASN A 62 65.11 1.49 2.81
CA ASN A 62 64.00 0.83 3.49
C ASN A 62 62.93 0.41 2.47
N VAL A 63 62.29 -0.74 2.68
CA VAL A 63 61.17 -1.20 1.85
C VAL A 63 59.91 -1.19 2.68
N GLN A 64 58.96 -0.33 2.29
CA GLN A 64 57.64 -0.31 2.89
C GLN A 64 56.68 -1.11 2.01
N VAL A 65 56.10 -2.16 2.59
CA VAL A 65 55.08 -2.97 1.92
C VAL A 65 53.71 -2.39 2.25
N ILE A 66 52.87 -2.22 1.23
CA ILE A 66 51.51 -1.71 1.30
C ILE A 66 50.60 -2.76 0.65
N GLU A 67 49.37 -2.85 1.12
CA GLU A 67 48.39 -3.78 0.54
C GLU A 67 47.76 -3.20 -0.74
N ASP A 68 47.50 -4.05 -1.74
CA ASP A 68 46.77 -3.71 -2.99
C ASP A 68 45.36 -4.34 -3.02
N ARG A 69 44.92 -4.92 -1.91
CA ARG A 69 43.55 -5.45 -1.81
C ARG A 69 42.54 -4.32 -1.60
N VAL A 70 41.27 -4.62 -1.92
CA VAL A 70 40.16 -3.76 -1.50
C VAL A 70 40.04 -3.81 0.02
N LEU A 71 40.13 -2.63 0.63
CA LEU A 71 39.94 -2.35 2.03
C LEU A 71 38.55 -1.77 2.25
N ARG A 72 38.05 -1.91 3.48
CA ARG A 72 36.73 -1.45 3.88
C ARG A 72 36.89 -0.47 5.03
N LEU A 73 36.33 0.72 4.85
CA LEU A 73 36.16 1.70 5.92
C LEU A 73 34.69 1.78 6.29
N ASP A 74 34.37 1.49 7.55
CA ASP A 74 33.02 1.59 8.10
C ASP A 74 32.79 2.96 8.76
N LEU A 75 31.57 3.44 8.62
CA LEU A 75 31.01 4.63 9.25
C LEU A 75 29.73 4.22 9.97
N ASP A 76 29.83 4.06 11.27
CA ASP A 76 28.72 3.62 12.12
C ASP A 76 28.07 4.81 12.84
N ASP A 77 26.75 4.71 13.05
CA ASP A 77 25.93 5.62 13.86
C ASP A 77 26.09 7.11 13.51
N ILE A 78 26.18 7.42 12.20
CA ILE A 78 26.26 8.81 11.77
C ILE A 78 24.90 9.46 11.83
N ARG A 79 24.80 10.49 12.68
CA ARG A 79 23.63 11.37 12.69
C ARG A 79 23.64 12.36 11.53
N VAL A 80 22.74 12.16 10.57
CA VAL A 80 22.51 13.06 9.43
C VAL A 80 21.15 13.73 9.53
N GLN A 81 21.04 14.96 9.01
CA GLN A 81 19.78 15.67 8.89
C GLN A 81 19.34 15.65 7.42
N VAL A 82 18.07 15.30 7.18
CA VAL A 82 17.47 15.31 5.84
C VAL A 82 16.75 16.63 5.54
N SER A 83 16.35 16.85 4.29
CA SER A 83 15.65 18.08 3.86
C SER A 83 14.37 18.38 4.67
N GLY A 84 13.70 17.35 5.19
CA GLY A 84 12.54 17.44 6.07
C GLY A 84 12.84 17.81 7.53
N GLY A 85 14.10 18.16 7.86
CA GLY A 85 14.52 18.63 9.19
C GLY A 85 14.70 17.54 10.25
N LYS A 86 14.37 16.28 9.92
CA LYS A 86 14.49 15.13 10.82
C LYS A 86 15.92 14.58 10.85
N PHE A 87 16.28 13.98 11.98
CA PHE A 87 17.56 13.32 12.19
C PHE A 87 17.44 11.80 12.04
N TYR A 88 18.46 11.21 11.42
CA TYR A 88 18.56 9.77 11.18
C TYR A 88 19.95 9.29 11.53
N ASP A 89 20.03 8.06 12.02
CA ASP A 89 21.28 7.37 12.26
C ASP A 89 21.55 6.46 11.06
N VAL A 90 22.70 6.67 10.42
CA VAL A 90 23.09 6.02 9.18
C VAL A 90 24.37 5.24 9.39
N ASP A 91 24.31 3.97 9.01
CA ASP A 91 25.48 3.12 8.90
C ASP A 91 25.86 3.00 7.43
N ALA A 92 27.11 3.29 7.10
CA ALA A 92 27.61 3.18 5.74
C ALA A 92 29.04 2.64 5.71
N PHE A 93 29.46 2.15 4.56
CA PHE A 93 30.84 1.76 4.33
C PHE A 93 31.28 2.16 2.94
N VAL A 94 32.58 2.37 2.82
CA VAL A 94 33.26 2.58 1.55
C VAL A 94 34.28 1.47 1.34
N ALA A 95 34.22 0.86 0.17
CA ALA A 95 35.23 -0.07 -0.32
C ALA A 95 36.23 0.73 -1.17
N TYR A 96 37.50 0.70 -0.79
CA TYR A 96 38.56 1.46 -1.45
C TYR A 96 39.81 0.60 -1.65
N ARG A 97 40.64 0.92 -2.63
CA ARG A 97 41.96 0.31 -2.83
C ARG A 97 43.04 1.36 -2.98
N ILE A 98 44.28 1.00 -2.68
CA ILE A 98 45.43 1.92 -2.82
C ILE A 98 46.01 1.73 -4.21
N ASN A 99 45.56 2.53 -5.17
CA ASN A 99 46.00 2.44 -6.57
C ASN A 99 47.35 3.16 -6.83
N ASP A 100 47.62 4.27 -6.11
CA ASP A 100 48.87 5.02 -6.25
C ASP A 100 49.63 5.05 -4.92
N ALA A 101 50.55 4.09 -4.76
CA ALA A 101 51.40 3.97 -3.58
C ALA A 101 52.33 5.18 -3.38
N ARG A 102 52.81 5.80 -4.47
CA ARG A 102 53.68 6.98 -4.39
C ARG A 102 52.92 8.14 -3.76
N LYS A 103 51.72 8.41 -4.27
CA LYS A 103 50.87 9.49 -3.77
C LYS A 103 50.39 9.22 -2.35
N PHE A 104 50.03 7.98 -2.04
CA PHE A 104 49.66 7.53 -0.70
C PHE A 104 50.79 7.78 0.31
N ARG A 105 52.04 7.40 0.00
CA ARG A 105 53.17 7.66 0.89
C ARG A 105 53.47 9.15 1.04
N SER A 106 53.41 9.93 -0.04
CA SER A 106 53.68 11.37 0.00
C SER A 106 52.65 12.17 0.80
N THR A 107 51.40 11.69 0.89
CA THR A 107 50.29 12.45 1.50
C THR A 107 49.95 12.00 2.92
N VAL A 108 50.04 10.70 3.21
CA VAL A 108 49.67 10.11 4.50
C VAL A 108 50.77 9.24 5.09
N SER A 109 52.02 9.41 4.65
CA SER A 109 53.17 8.65 5.15
C SER A 109 52.94 7.13 5.07
N GLY A 110 52.13 6.65 4.14
CA GLY A 110 51.88 5.22 4.00
C GLY A 110 51.12 4.58 5.19
N SER A 111 50.51 5.37 6.07
CA SER A 111 49.65 4.88 7.16
C SER A 111 48.21 4.77 6.68
N VAL A 112 47.65 3.57 6.82
CA VAL A 112 46.24 3.29 6.50
C VAL A 112 45.33 4.05 7.46
N GLU A 113 45.69 4.11 8.73
CA GLU A 113 44.92 4.77 9.79
C GLU A 113 44.75 6.26 9.51
N LEU A 114 45.83 6.95 9.09
CA LEU A 114 45.77 8.37 8.75
C LEU A 114 44.95 8.63 7.48
N ALA A 115 45.06 7.72 6.50
CA ALA A 115 44.26 7.79 5.27
C ALA A 115 42.77 7.61 5.59
N GLU A 116 42.43 6.64 6.42
CA GLU A 116 41.08 6.35 6.88
C GLU A 116 40.49 7.51 7.69
N GLN A 117 41.27 8.14 8.59
CA GLN A 117 40.81 9.32 9.31
C GLN A 117 40.44 10.47 8.37
N ARG A 118 41.27 10.74 7.35
CA ARG A 118 40.98 11.78 6.35
C ARG A 118 39.79 11.42 5.49
N LEU A 119 39.73 10.18 4.99
CA LEU A 119 38.64 9.69 4.15
C LEU A 119 37.32 9.67 4.93
N ARG A 120 37.35 9.31 6.21
CA ARG A 120 36.22 9.32 7.13
C ARG A 120 35.55 10.69 7.22
N THR A 121 36.34 11.75 7.42
CA THR A 121 35.81 13.13 7.48
C THR A 121 35.17 13.55 6.16
N ARG A 122 35.76 13.16 5.01
CA ARG A 122 35.21 13.48 3.68
C ARG A 122 33.95 12.67 3.38
N PHE A 123 33.94 11.41 3.76
CA PHE A 123 32.80 10.52 3.57
C PHE A 123 31.60 10.94 4.42
N ASP A 124 31.79 11.32 5.70
CA ASP A 124 30.74 11.91 6.54
C ASP A 124 30.17 13.20 5.90
N ALA A 125 31.03 14.10 5.41
CA ALA A 125 30.58 15.32 4.76
C ALA A 125 29.79 15.06 3.46
N ALA A 126 30.20 14.08 2.65
CA ALA A 126 29.50 13.68 1.43
C ALA A 126 28.13 13.06 1.75
N LEU A 127 28.05 12.19 2.76
CA LEU A 127 26.78 11.63 3.24
C LEU A 127 25.85 12.76 3.71
N ARG A 128 26.31 13.66 4.59
CA ARG A 128 25.51 14.79 5.07
C ARG A 128 24.98 15.66 3.93
N ARG A 129 25.79 15.90 2.89
CA ARG A 129 25.37 16.68 1.72
C ARG A 129 24.24 15.98 0.97
N VAL A 130 24.41 14.71 0.60
CA VAL A 130 23.44 13.95 -0.20
C VAL A 130 22.12 13.74 0.58
N TYR A 131 22.20 13.43 1.87
CA TYR A 131 21.01 13.35 2.72
C TYR A 131 20.35 14.71 2.94
N GLY A 132 21.11 15.79 3.02
CA GLY A 132 20.56 17.14 3.23
C GLY A 132 19.67 17.64 2.10
N VAL A 133 19.92 17.22 0.85
CA VAL A 133 19.11 17.64 -0.31
C VAL A 133 17.90 16.73 -0.57
N ARG A 134 17.84 15.55 0.04
CA ARG A 134 16.81 14.53 -0.24
C ARG A 134 15.97 14.19 0.99
N GLY A 135 14.79 13.64 0.75
CA GLY A 135 13.89 13.17 1.79
C GLY A 135 14.32 11.82 2.37
N PHE A 136 13.55 11.31 3.32
CA PHE A 136 13.78 9.97 3.88
C PHE A 136 13.38 8.87 2.89
N GLU A 137 12.31 9.10 2.14
CA GLU A 137 11.74 8.16 1.18
C GLU A 137 12.74 7.81 0.07
N SER A 138 13.65 8.73 -0.28
CA SER A 138 14.69 8.49 -1.30
C SER A 138 15.70 7.44 -0.85
N ALA A 139 15.99 7.35 0.46
CA ALA A 139 16.93 6.37 1.01
C ALA A 139 16.35 4.94 1.04
N LEU A 140 15.02 4.82 0.99
CA LEU A 140 14.26 3.56 1.04
C LEU A 140 13.63 3.17 -0.31
N SER A 141 13.76 4.01 -1.34
CA SER A 141 13.21 3.78 -2.67
C SER A 141 14.31 3.45 -3.68
N GLU A 142 13.95 3.40 -4.96
CA GLU A 142 14.87 3.17 -6.08
C GLU A 142 15.95 4.27 -6.21
N GLU A 143 15.70 5.45 -5.64
CA GLU A 143 16.64 6.57 -5.61
C GLU A 143 17.89 6.29 -4.77
N ARG A 144 17.85 5.28 -3.90
CA ARG A 144 18.97 4.85 -3.06
C ARG A 144 20.22 4.53 -3.88
N ALA A 145 20.08 3.87 -5.02
CA ALA A 145 21.21 3.54 -5.89
C ALA A 145 21.83 4.80 -6.53
N ALA A 146 21.03 5.83 -6.79
CA ALA A 146 21.51 7.12 -7.26
C ALA A 146 22.23 7.89 -6.13
N MET A 147 21.74 7.81 -4.89
CA MET A 147 22.42 8.40 -3.72
C MET A 147 23.81 7.82 -3.53
N MET A 148 23.97 6.49 -3.57
CA MET A 148 25.30 5.87 -3.39
C MET A 148 26.30 6.30 -4.45
N ARG A 149 25.85 6.36 -5.71
CA ARG A 149 26.70 6.82 -6.82
C ARG A 149 27.12 8.27 -6.61
N GLU A 150 26.19 9.14 -6.21
CA GLU A 150 26.50 10.54 -5.94
C GLU A 150 27.50 10.69 -4.78
N VAL A 151 27.33 9.94 -3.68
CA VAL A 151 28.27 9.96 -2.56
C VAL A 151 29.66 9.48 -2.99
N ARG A 152 29.72 8.40 -3.77
CA ARG A 152 30.98 7.89 -4.35
C ARG A 152 31.64 8.95 -5.23
N ASP A 153 30.89 9.57 -6.13
CA ASP A 153 31.41 10.54 -7.08
C ASP A 153 31.91 11.82 -6.36
N GLN A 154 31.26 12.22 -5.26
CA GLN A 154 31.74 13.29 -4.38
C GLN A 154 32.99 12.91 -3.59
N LEU A 155 33.15 11.64 -3.20
CA LEU A 155 34.30 11.15 -2.42
C LEU A 155 35.53 10.86 -3.30
N GLN A 156 35.32 10.52 -4.57
CA GLN A 156 36.36 10.17 -5.53
C GLN A 156 37.52 11.18 -5.63
N PRO A 157 37.29 12.51 -5.79
CA PRO A 157 38.39 13.47 -5.90
C PRO A 157 39.26 13.54 -4.63
N ASP A 158 38.63 13.47 -3.46
CA ASP A 158 39.32 13.47 -2.17
C ASP A 158 40.11 12.16 -1.96
N ALA A 159 39.53 11.03 -2.33
CA ALA A 159 40.22 9.73 -2.30
C ALA A 159 41.43 9.72 -3.25
N ASN A 160 41.25 10.19 -4.48
CA ASN A 160 42.33 10.30 -5.48
C ASN A 160 43.45 11.23 -5.01
N ALA A 161 43.14 12.27 -4.23
CA ALA A 161 44.16 13.14 -3.63
C ALA A 161 45.06 12.39 -2.64
N LEU A 162 44.54 11.36 -1.98
CA LEU A 162 45.27 10.48 -1.06
C LEU A 162 45.93 9.27 -1.76
N GLY A 163 45.79 9.12 -3.08
CA GLY A 163 46.24 7.92 -3.81
C GLY A 163 45.31 6.71 -3.66
N LEU A 164 44.09 6.93 -3.16
CA LEU A 164 43.06 5.91 -2.98
C LEU A 164 42.08 5.93 -4.17
N GLN A 165 41.59 4.76 -4.57
CA GLN A 165 40.51 4.61 -5.52
C GLN A 165 39.30 4.02 -4.80
N VAL A 166 38.15 4.69 -4.91
CA VAL A 166 36.88 4.19 -4.37
C VAL A 166 36.26 3.22 -5.37
N GLU A 167 36.01 1.99 -4.92
CA GLU A 167 35.35 0.95 -5.72
C GLU A 167 33.82 1.03 -5.57
N ASP A 168 33.33 1.06 -4.34
CA ASP A 168 31.90 1.13 -4.06
C ASP A 168 31.61 1.83 -2.73
N VAL A 169 30.43 2.44 -2.64
CA VAL A 169 29.89 3.03 -1.42
C VAL A 169 28.54 2.41 -1.16
N ARG A 170 28.31 1.94 0.06
CA ARG A 170 27.07 1.29 0.44
C ARG A 170 26.63 1.74 1.80
N ILE A 171 25.36 2.10 1.90
CA ILE A 171 24.67 2.26 3.18
C ILE A 171 24.25 0.86 3.64
N ARG A 172 24.47 0.53 4.90
CA ARG A 172 24.00 -0.71 5.53
C ARG A 172 22.60 -0.50 6.13
N ARG A 173 22.40 0.62 6.83
CA ARG A 173 21.21 0.90 7.62
C ARG A 173 20.90 2.39 7.66
N THR A 174 19.62 2.73 7.74
CA THR A 174 19.15 4.11 7.90
C THR A 174 17.92 4.07 8.79
N ASP A 175 18.11 4.40 10.06
CA ASP A 175 17.07 4.33 11.08
C ASP A 175 16.71 5.74 11.56
N LEU A 176 15.46 5.92 11.99
CA LEU A 176 15.03 7.12 12.72
C LEU A 176 15.69 7.12 14.10
N THR A 177 16.15 8.29 14.55
CA THR A 177 16.57 8.43 15.95
C THR A 177 15.39 8.11 16.88
N ALA A 178 15.66 7.52 18.06
CA ALA A 178 14.62 7.12 19.00
C ALA A 178 13.71 8.29 19.44
N GLU A 179 14.23 9.51 19.44
CA GLU A 179 13.50 10.74 19.79
C GLU A 179 12.45 11.13 18.72
N VAL A 180 12.79 11.00 17.44
CA VAL A 180 11.92 11.38 16.31
C VAL A 180 11.00 10.24 15.86
N SER A 181 11.39 8.99 16.14
CA SER A 181 10.67 7.80 15.72
C SER A 181 9.26 7.75 16.32
N GLN A 182 9.09 8.05 17.61
CA GLN A 182 7.79 7.96 18.30
C GLN A 182 6.78 8.95 17.73
N GLN A 183 7.14 10.23 17.62
CA GLN A 183 6.25 11.27 17.07
C GLN A 183 5.90 10.99 15.60
N THR A 184 6.88 10.54 14.81
CA THR A 184 6.63 10.19 13.41
C THR A 184 5.72 8.97 13.30
N TYR A 185 5.91 7.96 14.15
CA TYR A 185 5.07 6.78 14.20
C TYR A 185 3.62 7.11 14.58
N ASP A 186 3.43 7.95 15.60
CA ASP A 186 2.10 8.39 16.03
C ASP A 186 1.38 9.19 14.92
N ARG A 187 2.11 10.06 14.20
CA ARG A 187 1.58 10.76 13.02
C ARG A 187 1.22 9.80 11.89
N MET A 188 2.09 8.85 11.54
CA MET A 188 1.82 7.87 10.49
C MET A 188 0.61 6.99 10.85
N LYS A 189 0.49 6.62 12.12
CA LYS A 189 -0.68 5.90 12.63
C LYS A 189 -1.95 6.72 12.48
N ALA A 190 -1.92 8.00 12.85
CA ALA A 190 -3.07 8.91 12.69
C ALA A 190 -3.46 9.10 11.22
N GLU A 191 -2.48 9.29 10.32
CA GLU A 191 -2.71 9.42 8.87
C GLU A 191 -3.33 8.13 8.29
N ARG A 192 -2.80 6.95 8.66
CA ARG A 192 -3.36 5.66 8.23
C ARG A 192 -4.77 5.43 8.76
N LEU A 193 -5.05 5.81 10.01
CA LEU A 193 -6.39 5.72 10.58
C LEU A 193 -7.35 6.68 9.86
N ALA A 194 -6.93 7.90 9.56
CA ALA A 194 -7.73 8.86 8.81
C ALA A 194 -8.01 8.38 7.38
N GLU A 195 -7.02 7.80 6.70
CA GLU A 195 -7.18 7.20 5.38
C GLU A 195 -8.14 6.01 5.42
N ALA A 196 -8.00 5.11 6.40
CA ALA A 196 -8.89 3.98 6.60
C ALA A 196 -10.33 4.44 6.87
N GLU A 197 -10.53 5.45 7.73
CA GLU A 197 -11.86 6.02 7.98
C GLU A 197 -12.45 6.69 6.73
N ARG A 198 -11.62 7.38 5.93
CA ARG A 198 -12.06 7.95 4.65
C ARG A 198 -12.50 6.87 3.67
N LEU A 199 -11.82 5.72 3.63
CA LEU A 199 -12.21 4.58 2.81
C LEU A 199 -13.49 3.92 3.33
N ARG A 200 -13.62 3.73 4.65
CA ARG A 200 -14.84 3.20 5.28
C ARG A 200 -16.05 4.12 5.08
N ALA A 201 -15.86 5.43 5.17
CA ALA A 201 -16.91 6.42 4.91
C ALA A 201 -17.40 6.34 3.46
N ARG A 202 -16.48 6.31 2.49
CA ARG A 202 -16.83 6.11 1.07
C ARG A 202 -17.55 4.78 0.82
N GLY A 203 -17.10 3.71 1.47
CA GLY A 203 -17.76 2.41 1.41
C GLY A 203 -19.19 2.43 1.97
N ARG A 204 -19.39 3.10 3.12
CA ARG A 204 -20.72 3.27 3.74
C ARG A 204 -21.65 4.11 2.87
N GLU A 205 -21.14 5.20 2.28
CA GLU A 205 -21.91 6.06 1.37
C GLU A 205 -22.36 5.27 0.12
N ALA A 206 -21.43 4.53 -0.50
CA ALA A 206 -21.74 3.70 -1.67
C ALA A 206 -22.77 2.62 -1.33
N ALA A 207 -22.60 1.92 -0.19
CA ALA A 207 -23.54 0.91 0.27
C ALA A 207 -24.94 1.50 0.54
N GLN A 208 -25.03 2.66 1.18
CA GLN A 208 -26.30 3.34 1.46
C GLN A 208 -27.00 3.76 0.16
N ARG A 209 -26.24 4.25 -0.82
CA ARG A 209 -26.77 4.61 -2.14
C ARG A 209 -27.33 3.40 -2.89
N ILE A 210 -26.62 2.27 -2.85
CA ILE A 210 -27.06 1.02 -3.48
C ILE A 210 -28.35 0.51 -2.81
N ARG A 211 -28.40 0.48 -1.47
CA ARG A 211 -29.60 0.07 -0.73
C ARG A 211 -30.79 0.96 -1.03
N ALA A 212 -30.63 2.29 -0.97
CA ALA A 212 -31.71 3.21 -1.26
C ALA A 212 -32.26 3.07 -2.69
N ARG A 213 -31.39 2.76 -3.67
CA ARG A 213 -31.81 2.45 -5.03
C ARG A 213 -32.58 1.13 -5.09
N ALA A 214 -32.08 0.08 -4.44
CA ALA A 214 -32.74 -1.22 -4.39
C ALA A 214 -34.11 -1.15 -3.70
N ASP A 215 -34.22 -0.45 -2.57
CA ASP A 215 -35.48 -0.27 -1.85
C ASP A 215 -36.52 0.46 -2.72
N ARG A 216 -36.09 1.51 -3.45
CA ARG A 216 -36.93 2.21 -4.41
C ARG A 216 -37.40 1.28 -5.54
N GLU A 217 -36.49 0.50 -6.10
CA GLU A 217 -36.79 -0.44 -7.19
C GLU A 217 -37.78 -1.53 -6.74
N VAL A 218 -37.64 -2.05 -5.51
CA VAL A 218 -38.62 -2.98 -4.92
C VAL A 218 -40.00 -2.34 -4.84
N VAL A 219 -40.10 -1.10 -4.35
CA VAL A 219 -41.40 -0.41 -4.25
C VAL A 219 -42.00 -0.15 -5.63
N GLU A 220 -41.21 0.29 -6.61
CA GLU A 220 -41.66 0.51 -7.99
C GLU A 220 -42.15 -0.80 -8.64
N ILE A 221 -41.42 -1.91 -8.49
CA ILE A 221 -41.80 -3.22 -9.03
C ILE A 221 -43.09 -3.72 -8.38
N VAL A 222 -43.21 -3.64 -7.05
CA VAL A 222 -44.44 -4.08 -6.34
C VAL A 222 -45.63 -3.22 -6.73
N ALA A 223 -45.46 -1.90 -6.86
CA ALA A 223 -46.53 -1.00 -7.28
C ALA A 223 -46.97 -1.27 -8.72
N GLU A 224 -46.05 -1.49 -9.66
CA GLU A 224 -46.39 -1.82 -11.04
C GLU A 224 -47.07 -3.19 -11.14
N ALA A 225 -46.58 -4.20 -10.41
CA ALA A 225 -47.20 -5.52 -10.35
C ALA A 225 -48.62 -5.47 -9.75
N GLN A 226 -48.85 -4.66 -8.72
CA GLN A 226 -50.18 -4.49 -8.13
C GLN A 226 -51.13 -3.76 -9.07
N LYS A 227 -50.67 -2.70 -9.72
CA LYS A 227 -51.42 -1.98 -10.76
C LYS A 227 -51.82 -2.92 -11.90
N GLU A 228 -50.89 -3.72 -12.42
CA GLU A 228 -51.15 -4.68 -13.49
C GLU A 228 -52.14 -5.76 -13.05
N SER A 229 -52.00 -6.28 -11.82
CA SER A 229 -52.94 -7.23 -11.22
C SER A 229 -54.35 -6.64 -11.10
N GLU A 230 -54.49 -5.39 -10.66
CA GLU A 230 -55.78 -4.71 -10.54
C GLU A 230 -56.43 -4.46 -11.91
N ILE A 231 -55.64 -4.09 -12.92
CA ILE A 231 -56.11 -3.95 -14.31
C ILE A 231 -56.61 -5.30 -14.83
N LEU A 232 -55.79 -6.35 -14.73
CA LEU A 232 -56.14 -7.69 -15.22
C LEU A 232 -57.38 -8.24 -14.51
N ARG A 233 -57.51 -8.00 -13.19
CA ARG A 233 -58.71 -8.37 -12.44
C ARG A 233 -59.92 -7.57 -12.90
N GLY A 234 -59.79 -6.27 -13.13
CA GLY A 234 -60.85 -5.41 -13.66
C GLY A 234 -61.32 -5.85 -15.05
N GLU A 235 -60.39 -6.20 -15.95
CA GLU A 235 -60.70 -6.75 -17.27
C GLU A 235 -61.42 -8.10 -17.18
N GLY A 236 -60.95 -9.00 -16.30
CA GLY A 236 -61.59 -10.28 -16.04
C GLY A 236 -63.01 -10.13 -15.46
N GLU A 237 -63.21 -9.20 -14.54
CA GLU A 237 -64.53 -8.87 -13.99
C GLU A 237 -65.45 -8.25 -15.05
N ALA A 238 -64.94 -7.34 -15.88
CA ALA A 238 -65.68 -6.76 -16.99
C ALA A 238 -66.11 -7.82 -17.99
N GLN A 239 -65.20 -8.72 -18.38
CA GLN A 239 -65.50 -9.82 -19.30
C GLN A 239 -66.50 -10.81 -18.68
N ARG A 240 -66.32 -11.17 -17.41
CA ARG A 240 -67.26 -11.99 -16.65
C ARG A 240 -68.66 -11.36 -16.67
N ASN A 241 -68.77 -10.09 -16.30
CA ASN A 241 -70.04 -9.38 -16.26
C ASN A 241 -70.68 -9.25 -17.64
N ALA A 242 -69.89 -9.04 -18.70
CA ALA A 242 -70.40 -9.01 -20.07
C ALA A 242 -70.97 -10.38 -20.51
N VAL A 243 -70.29 -11.48 -20.19
CA VAL A 243 -70.79 -12.83 -20.47
C VAL A 243 -72.07 -13.11 -19.68
N PHE A 244 -72.11 -12.74 -18.40
CA PHE A 244 -73.31 -12.85 -17.57
C PHE A 244 -74.46 -12.02 -18.14
N ALA A 245 -74.25 -10.75 -18.50
CA ALA A 245 -75.27 -9.88 -19.08
C ALA A 245 -75.81 -10.43 -20.41
N ASN A 246 -74.93 -10.92 -21.29
CA ASN A 246 -75.34 -11.57 -22.54
C ASN A 246 -76.14 -12.86 -22.29
N ALA A 247 -75.80 -13.62 -21.26
CA ALA A 247 -76.60 -14.78 -20.86
C ALA A 247 -77.96 -14.36 -20.28
N PHE A 248 -78.03 -13.30 -19.48
CA PHE A 248 -79.27 -12.77 -18.90
C PHE A 248 -80.24 -12.20 -19.94
N GLN A 249 -79.73 -11.63 -21.03
CA GLN A 249 -80.57 -11.13 -22.13
C GLN A 249 -81.24 -12.23 -22.95
N ARG A 250 -80.76 -13.48 -22.86
CA ARG A 250 -81.37 -14.60 -23.61
C ARG A 250 -82.72 -15.04 -23.05
N ASP A 251 -82.87 -15.02 -21.72
CA ASP A 251 -84.12 -15.36 -21.02
C ASP A 251 -84.17 -14.68 -19.63
N PRO A 252 -84.82 -13.51 -19.52
CA PRO A 252 -84.93 -12.78 -18.26
C PRO A 252 -85.75 -13.50 -17.19
N GLU A 253 -86.81 -14.22 -17.56
CA GLU A 253 -87.72 -14.89 -16.62
C GLU A 253 -87.05 -16.10 -15.96
N PHE A 254 -86.37 -16.92 -16.76
CA PHE A 254 -85.60 -18.06 -16.23
C PHE A 254 -84.46 -17.63 -15.31
N PHE A 255 -83.80 -16.51 -15.62
CA PHE A 255 -82.74 -15.97 -14.77
C PHE A 255 -83.25 -15.49 -13.42
N GLU A 256 -84.33 -14.70 -13.41
CA GLU A 256 -84.92 -14.19 -12.18
C GLU A 256 -85.32 -15.33 -11.23
N PHE A 257 -85.85 -16.42 -11.79
CA PHE A 257 -86.11 -17.67 -11.09
C PHE A 257 -84.81 -18.31 -10.56
N TYR A 258 -83.82 -18.59 -11.42
CA TYR A 258 -82.55 -19.25 -11.03
C TYR A 258 -81.75 -18.47 -9.97
N ARG A 259 -81.68 -17.14 -10.09
CA ARG A 259 -81.02 -16.26 -9.12
C ARG A 259 -81.72 -16.32 -7.76
N SER A 260 -83.06 -16.27 -7.76
CA SER A 260 -83.83 -16.38 -6.52
C SER A 260 -83.60 -17.74 -5.85
N MET A 261 -83.54 -18.83 -6.63
CA MET A 261 -83.33 -20.17 -6.11
C MET A 261 -81.92 -20.39 -5.55
N THR A 262 -80.91 -19.80 -6.20
CA THR A 262 -79.53 -19.80 -5.69
C THR A 262 -79.43 -18.97 -4.40
N ALA A 263 -80.08 -17.79 -4.36
CA ALA A 263 -80.13 -16.95 -3.18
C ALA A 263 -80.86 -17.65 -2.01
N TYR A 264 -81.93 -18.41 -2.27
CA TYR A 264 -82.55 -19.26 -1.25
C TYR A 264 -81.59 -20.33 -0.74
N GLY A 265 -80.85 -21.01 -1.63
CA GLY A 265 -79.86 -22.01 -1.24
C GLY A 265 -78.73 -21.45 -0.38
N THR A 266 -78.27 -20.23 -0.66
CA THR A 266 -77.24 -19.55 0.15
C THR A 266 -77.78 -18.97 1.46
N ALA A 267 -79.02 -18.47 1.45
CA ALA A 267 -79.63 -17.85 2.63
C ALA A 267 -80.22 -18.86 3.64
N LEU A 268 -80.55 -20.09 3.21
CA LEU A 268 -81.11 -21.16 4.04
C LEU A 268 -80.06 -22.19 4.48
N ASP A 269 -78.77 -21.83 4.49
CA ASP A 269 -77.69 -22.67 5.00
C ASP A 269 -77.94 -23.05 6.48
N PRO A 270 -77.94 -24.34 6.86
CA PRO A 270 -78.23 -24.82 8.23
C PRO A 270 -77.38 -24.19 9.34
N ASN A 271 -76.25 -23.54 9.01
CA ASN A 271 -75.29 -23.01 9.96
C ASN A 271 -75.37 -21.48 10.18
N GLY A 272 -76.38 -20.76 9.66
CA GLY A 272 -76.44 -19.30 9.69
C GLY A 272 -77.77 -18.68 10.15
N THR A 273 -77.67 -17.78 11.13
CA THR A 273 -78.55 -16.66 11.56
C THR A 273 -80.07 -16.80 11.44
N THR A 274 -80.78 -16.79 12.58
CA THR A 274 -82.25 -16.65 12.68
C THR A 274 -82.74 -15.41 11.92
N MET A 275 -83.46 -15.62 10.82
CA MET A 275 -83.98 -14.56 9.96
C MET A 275 -85.44 -14.24 10.33
N VAL A 276 -85.71 -13.00 10.74
CA VAL A 276 -87.08 -12.50 11.00
C VAL A 276 -87.53 -11.74 9.75
N LEU A 277 -88.39 -12.37 8.95
CA LEU A 277 -88.88 -11.81 7.70
C LEU A 277 -90.40 -11.59 7.77
N SER A 278 -90.85 -10.47 7.22
CA SER A 278 -92.28 -10.19 7.04
C SER A 278 -92.88 -11.18 6.03
N PRO A 279 -94.10 -11.70 6.25
CA PRO A 279 -94.79 -12.61 5.33
C PRO A 279 -94.94 -12.08 3.89
N GLU A 280 -94.80 -10.77 3.69
CA GLU A 280 -94.93 -10.09 2.40
C GLU A 280 -93.61 -9.74 1.71
N SER A 281 -92.48 -10.32 2.13
CA SER A 281 -91.18 -10.01 1.52
C SER A 281 -91.12 -10.42 0.04
N GLU A 282 -90.59 -9.52 -0.80
CA GLU A 282 -90.26 -9.77 -2.21
C GLU A 282 -89.25 -10.92 -2.38
N PHE A 283 -88.51 -11.23 -1.31
CA PHE A 283 -87.51 -12.28 -1.30
C PHE A 283 -88.11 -13.63 -1.72
N PHE A 284 -89.29 -14.03 -1.20
CA PHE A 284 -89.90 -15.36 -1.44
C PHE A 284 -90.94 -15.42 -2.57
N ARG A 285 -90.89 -14.52 -3.57
CA ARG A 285 -91.92 -14.43 -4.62
C ARG A 285 -92.19 -15.74 -5.38
N TYR A 286 -91.13 -16.52 -5.68
CA TYR A 286 -91.24 -17.80 -6.40
C TYR A 286 -91.66 -19.00 -5.53
N PHE A 287 -91.64 -18.88 -4.20
CA PHE A 287 -92.21 -19.89 -3.30
C PHE A 287 -93.74 -19.79 -3.22
N ARG A 288 -94.28 -18.58 -3.45
CA ARG A 288 -95.72 -18.30 -3.38
C ARG A 288 -96.41 -18.49 -4.74
N ASN A 289 -95.76 -18.09 -5.84
CA ASN A 289 -96.28 -18.25 -7.20
C ASN A 289 -95.19 -18.79 -8.15
N PRO A 290 -95.47 -19.86 -8.94
CA PRO A 290 -94.51 -20.41 -9.90
C PRO A 290 -94.06 -19.40 -10.97
N ASP A 291 -94.93 -18.45 -11.33
CA ASP A 291 -94.71 -17.46 -12.40
C ASP A 291 -94.04 -16.14 -11.91
N GLY A 292 -93.67 -16.03 -10.63
CA GLY A 292 -92.80 -14.94 -10.13
C GLY A 292 -93.38 -13.52 -10.04
N GLY A 293 -94.66 -13.32 -10.35
CA GLY A 293 -95.30 -12.00 -10.28
C GLY A 293 -95.36 -11.42 -8.86
N ALA A 294 -94.77 -10.24 -8.66
CA ALA A 294 -94.82 -9.51 -7.39
C ALA A 294 -96.22 -8.93 -7.14
N THR A 295 -96.84 -9.29 -6.02
CA THR A 295 -98.02 -8.59 -5.50
C THR A 295 -97.57 -7.27 -4.87
N ALA A 296 -98.06 -6.15 -5.41
CA ALA A 296 -97.71 -4.79 -4.98
C ALA A 296 -97.89 -4.56 -3.46
N PRO A 297 -96.99 -3.82 -2.79
CA PRO A 297 -97.13 -3.52 -1.37
C PRO A 297 -98.29 -2.54 -1.13
N LYS A 298 -99.17 -2.89 -0.18
CA LYS A 298 -100.23 -2.02 0.32
C LYS A 298 -99.60 -0.82 1.05
N ALA A 299 -99.81 0.39 0.52
CA ALA A 299 -99.24 1.64 1.04
C ALA A 299 -99.53 1.85 2.55
N ALA A 300 -98.49 2.17 3.32
CA ALA A 300 -98.60 2.66 4.68
C ALA A 300 -98.96 4.16 4.71
N PRO A 301 -99.76 4.65 5.67
CA PRO A 301 -100.22 6.04 5.70
C PRO A 301 -99.12 7.01 6.14
N ALA A 302 -99.05 8.18 5.49
CA ALA A 302 -98.08 9.24 5.72
C ALA A 302 -98.30 10.00 7.05
N PRO A 303 -97.25 10.42 7.77
CA PRO A 303 -97.38 11.35 8.90
C PRO A 303 -97.62 12.79 8.42
N GLN A 304 -98.54 13.47 9.09
CA GLN A 304 -98.99 14.84 8.81
C GLN A 304 -97.91 15.90 9.12
N ALA A 305 -97.76 16.87 8.22
CA ALA A 305 -96.89 18.03 8.38
C ALA A 305 -97.56 19.13 9.24
N GLY A 306 -96.91 19.51 10.34
CA GLY A 306 -97.29 20.62 11.21
C GLY A 306 -96.42 21.86 10.97
N THR A 307 -97.06 22.87 10.37
CA THR A 307 -96.83 24.33 10.33
C THR A 307 -95.62 24.98 11.05
N ALA A 308 -94.93 25.86 10.31
CA ALA A 308 -94.00 26.89 10.79
C ALA A 308 -94.68 27.99 11.63
N PRO A 309 -93.88 28.79 12.36
CA PRO A 309 -94.00 30.24 12.16
C PRO A 309 -92.64 30.97 12.03
N SER A 310 -92.76 32.14 11.43
CA SER A 310 -91.74 33.08 11.00
C SER A 310 -91.24 34.04 12.09
N THR A 311 -90.04 34.56 11.84
CA THR A 311 -89.51 35.91 12.13
C THR A 311 -89.24 36.35 13.57
N GLY A 312 -87.96 36.70 13.82
CA GLY A 312 -87.50 37.62 14.84
C GLY A 312 -86.05 38.04 14.60
N ASN A 313 -85.89 39.20 13.94
CA ASN A 313 -84.69 40.04 13.64
C ASN A 313 -83.35 39.39 13.24
#